data_AF-A0A523TE21-F1
#
_entry.id   AF-A0A523TE21-F1
#
_cell.length_a   1.000
_cell.length_b   1.000
_cell.length_c   1.000
_cell.angle_alpha   90.00
_cell.angle_beta   90.00
_cell.angle_gamma   90.00
#
_symmetry.space_group_name_H-M   'P 1'
#
loop_
_entity.id
_entity.type
_entity.pdbx_description
1 polymer ?
#
loop_
_entity_poly.entity_id
_entity_poly.type
_entity_poly.pdbx_seq_one_letter_code
_entity_poly.pdbx_strand_id
1 'polypeptide(L)'
;MCLYRKPMRGKTEAPTRSIEETRVSHQDEDKPIYNLSFFSKKVEDSHENPENVLNWKKANLSAYLRGVFDGRGIIFSSDNGDMVLSIKHSNIGKLEIYKKALQMFSIHSFIYYPQVEDELSALYIVGKRNLRLFKDRIGFEYPEEADIFFNFWKTLDWED
;
A
#
# COMPACT_ATOMS: atom_id res chain seq x y z
N MET A 1 23.51 -76.27 30.75
CA MET A 1 22.20 -76.50 30.11
C MET A 1 22.01 -75.45 29.02
N CYS A 2 22.07 -75.85 27.75
CA CYS A 2 21.68 -75.03 26.62
C CYS A 2 20.17 -75.16 26.39
N LEU A 3 19.46 -74.04 26.25
CA LEU A 3 18.21 -74.00 25.49
C LEU A 3 18.22 -72.73 24.60
N TYR A 4 18.39 -72.98 23.31
CA TYR A 4 18.20 -72.03 22.22
C TYR A 4 16.76 -71.49 22.18
N ARG A 5 16.59 -70.21 21.82
CA ARG A 5 15.54 -69.77 20.88
C ARG A 5 15.84 -68.39 20.25
N LYS A 6 15.43 -68.29 18.99
CA LYS A 6 15.81 -67.38 17.90
C LYS A 6 15.54 -65.88 18.12
N PRO A 7 16.21 -65.00 17.34
CA PRO A 7 15.86 -63.58 17.27
C PRO A 7 14.61 -63.38 16.40
N MET A 8 13.58 -62.76 16.96
CA MET A 8 12.47 -62.20 16.18
C MET A 8 12.88 -60.81 15.69
N ARG A 9 13.07 -60.67 14.37
CA ARG A 9 13.06 -59.37 13.69
C ARG A 9 11.67 -58.76 13.84
N GLY A 10 11.47 -57.94 14.85
CA GLY A 10 10.44 -56.91 14.84
C GLY A 10 10.99 -55.71 14.10
N LYS A 11 10.62 -55.54 12.82
CA LYS A 11 10.71 -54.25 12.16
C LYS A 11 9.71 -53.34 12.86
N THR A 12 10.19 -52.47 13.74
CA THR A 12 9.39 -51.32 14.18
C THR A 12 9.46 -50.31 13.05
N GLU A 13 8.55 -50.45 12.08
CA GLU A 13 8.25 -49.37 11.15
C GLU A 13 7.68 -48.23 11.98
N ALA A 14 8.47 -47.17 12.16
CA ALA A 14 7.96 -45.91 12.64
C ALA A 14 6.82 -45.50 11.70
N PRO A 15 5.65 -45.08 12.22
CA PRO A 15 4.63 -44.52 11.36
C PRO A 15 5.18 -43.23 10.78
N THR A 16 5.65 -43.29 9.53
CA THR A 16 5.78 -42.13 8.67
C THR A 16 4.36 -41.63 8.44
N ARG A 17 3.82 -40.90 9.42
CA ARG A 17 2.80 -39.91 9.12
C ARG A 17 3.52 -38.94 8.20
N SER A 18 3.27 -39.09 6.91
CA SER A 18 3.29 -37.99 5.97
C SER A 18 2.51 -36.88 6.65
N ILE A 19 3.24 -36.01 7.35
CA ILE A 19 2.79 -34.65 7.57
C ILE A 19 2.69 -34.17 6.12
N GLU A 20 1.49 -34.25 5.57
CA GLU A 20 1.05 -33.27 4.60
C GLU A 20 1.47 -31.96 5.25
N GLU A 21 2.59 -31.41 4.76
CA GLU A 21 2.84 -29.99 4.82
C GLU A 21 1.59 -29.39 4.21
N THR A 22 0.62 -29.19 5.08
CA THR A 22 -0.38 -28.18 4.93
C THR A 22 0.49 -26.95 4.80
N ARG A 23 0.81 -26.59 3.55
CA ARG A 23 1.34 -25.29 3.20
C ARG A 23 0.34 -24.35 3.83
N VAL A 24 0.68 -23.91 5.04
CA VAL A 24 0.05 -22.79 5.69
C VAL A 24 0.27 -21.71 4.65
N SER A 25 -0.84 -21.37 3.99
CA SER A 25 -0.91 -20.26 3.06
C SER A 25 -0.27 -19.11 3.82
N HIS A 26 0.90 -18.66 3.35
CA HIS A 26 1.43 -17.40 3.81
C HIS A 26 0.35 -16.38 3.47
N GLN A 27 -0.13 -15.79 4.56
CA GLN A 27 -1.29 -14.95 4.65
C GLN A 27 -1.10 -13.71 3.77
N ASP A 28 -2.22 -13.22 3.25
CA ASP A 28 -2.36 -12.00 2.47
C ASP A 28 -1.61 -10.81 3.11
N GLU A 29 -0.39 -10.54 2.66
CA GLU A 29 0.31 -9.29 2.91
C GLU A 29 -0.28 -8.20 1.99
N ASP A 30 -0.54 -7.01 2.56
CA ASP A 30 -1.18 -5.85 1.94
C ASP A 30 -2.63 -6.01 1.49
N LYS A 31 -3.55 -6.30 2.42
CA LYS A 31 -4.98 -6.05 2.16
C LYS A 31 -5.23 -4.54 2.09
N PRO A 32 -5.66 -3.99 0.93
CA PRO A 32 -6.03 -2.58 0.86
C PRO A 32 -7.20 -2.36 1.81
N ILE A 33 -6.99 -1.52 2.83
CA ILE A 33 -8.05 -1.17 3.76
C ILE A 33 -9.07 -0.29 3.02
N TYR A 34 -8.61 0.49 2.04
CA TYR A 34 -9.47 1.28 1.17
C TYR A 34 -8.85 1.50 -0.21
N ASN A 35 -9.67 1.34 -1.26
CA ASN A 35 -9.28 1.61 -2.65
C ASN A 35 -10.19 2.71 -3.22
N LEU A 36 -9.63 3.92 -3.39
CA LEU A 36 -10.38 5.07 -3.91
C LEU A 36 -10.83 4.85 -5.38
N SER A 37 -10.12 3.98 -6.11
CA SER A 37 -10.43 3.70 -7.53
C SER A 37 -11.79 3.08 -7.79
N PHE A 38 -12.49 2.58 -6.77
CA PHE A 38 -13.85 2.02 -6.93
C PHE A 38 -14.91 3.07 -7.30
N PHE A 39 -14.64 4.35 -7.06
CA PHE A 39 -15.63 5.43 -7.17
C PHE A 39 -15.35 6.46 -8.27
N SER A 40 -14.16 6.41 -8.87
CA SER A 40 -13.77 7.30 -9.95
C SER A 40 -14.33 6.82 -11.30
N LYS A 41 -15.09 7.69 -11.99
CA LYS A 41 -15.29 7.59 -13.44
C LYS A 41 -13.90 7.48 -14.08
N LYS A 42 -13.68 6.43 -14.90
CA LYS A 42 -12.45 6.17 -15.65
C LYS A 42 -11.77 7.48 -16.04
N VAL A 43 -10.69 7.83 -15.33
CA VAL A 43 -9.80 8.92 -15.74
C VAL A 43 -9.12 8.42 -17.01
N GLU A 44 -9.62 8.83 -18.17
CA GLU A 44 -8.92 8.61 -19.43
C GLU A 44 -7.53 9.23 -19.28
N ASP A 45 -6.49 8.44 -19.57
CA ASP A 45 -5.10 8.88 -19.64
C ASP A 45 -4.99 9.92 -20.77
N SER A 46 -5.38 11.16 -20.48
CA SER A 46 -5.19 12.28 -21.38
C SER A 46 -3.68 12.41 -21.66
N HIS A 47 -3.33 12.61 -22.92
CA HIS A 47 -1.98 12.86 -23.40
C HIS A 47 -1.44 14.23 -22.92
N GLU A 48 -1.62 14.59 -21.66
CA GLU A 48 -1.02 15.78 -21.08
C GLU A 48 0.49 15.59 -21.00
N ASN A 49 1.24 16.58 -21.50
CA ASN A 49 2.66 16.67 -21.22
C ASN A 49 2.82 16.86 -19.71
N PRO A 50 3.31 15.85 -18.97
CA PRO A 50 3.30 15.86 -17.52
C PRO A 50 4.07 17.05 -16.94
N GLU A 51 5.06 17.57 -17.65
CA GLU A 51 5.89 18.69 -17.18
C GLU A 51 5.13 20.02 -17.05
N ASN A 52 4.07 20.21 -17.84
CA ASN A 52 3.27 21.44 -17.79
C ASN A 52 2.41 21.55 -16.52
N VAL A 53 2.12 20.43 -15.87
CA VAL A 53 1.31 20.37 -14.65
C VAL A 53 1.93 21.20 -13.52
N LEU A 54 3.26 21.22 -13.43
CA LEU A 54 3.99 21.94 -12.37
C LEU A 54 3.86 23.47 -12.49
N ASN A 55 3.49 23.99 -13.66
CA ASN A 55 3.30 25.42 -13.90
C ASN A 55 1.86 25.88 -13.62
N TRP A 56 0.97 24.97 -13.24
CA TRP A 56 -0.42 25.32 -12.97
C TRP A 56 -0.56 26.14 -11.69
N LYS A 57 -1.63 26.96 -11.64
CA LYS A 57 -2.02 27.64 -10.42
C LYS A 57 -2.27 26.61 -9.33
N LYS A 58 -1.89 26.95 -8.09
CA LYS A 58 -1.99 26.06 -6.92
C LYS A 58 -3.37 25.41 -6.75
N ALA A 59 -4.45 26.15 -7.03
CA ALA A 59 -5.82 25.61 -6.99
C ALA A 59 -6.04 24.48 -8.01
N ASN A 60 -5.63 24.68 -9.27
CA ASN A 60 -5.75 23.66 -10.32
C ASN A 60 -4.86 22.46 -10.02
N LEU A 61 -3.65 22.69 -9.52
CA LEU A 61 -2.74 21.61 -9.11
C LEU A 61 -3.32 20.79 -7.96
N SER A 62 -3.98 21.43 -6.99
CA SER A 62 -4.65 20.72 -5.90
C SER A 62 -5.84 19.88 -6.40
N ALA A 63 -6.64 20.38 -7.32
CA ALA A 63 -7.75 19.63 -7.92
C ALA A 63 -7.25 18.46 -8.77
N TYR A 64 -6.16 18.66 -9.50
CA TYR A 64 -5.49 17.61 -10.27
C TYR A 64 -4.99 16.48 -9.36
N LEU A 65 -4.23 16.82 -8.32
CA LEU A 65 -3.73 15.84 -7.36
C LEU A 65 -4.90 15.11 -6.69
N ARG A 66 -5.96 15.81 -6.29
CA ARG A 66 -7.16 15.19 -5.74
C ARG A 66 -7.71 14.12 -6.70
N GLY A 67 -7.97 14.46 -7.97
CA GLY A 67 -8.47 13.49 -8.94
C GLY A 67 -7.52 12.31 -9.18
N VAL A 68 -6.21 12.53 -9.12
CA VAL A 68 -5.19 11.47 -9.24
C VAL A 68 -5.25 10.50 -8.03
N PHE A 69 -5.32 11.03 -6.81
CA PHE A 69 -5.41 10.23 -5.60
C PHE A 69 -6.79 9.59 -5.42
N ASP A 70 -7.88 10.24 -5.80
CA ASP A 70 -9.21 9.61 -5.78
C ASP A 70 -9.33 8.53 -6.86
N GLY A 71 -8.67 8.69 -8.01
CA GLY A 71 -8.70 7.70 -9.08
C GLY A 71 -7.85 6.46 -8.82
N ARG A 72 -6.73 6.59 -8.10
CA ARG A 72 -5.71 5.52 -7.99
C ARG A 72 -5.12 5.34 -6.59
N GLY A 73 -5.54 6.17 -5.64
CA GLY A 73 -5.01 6.18 -4.29
C GLY A 73 -5.48 5.00 -3.47
N ILE A 74 -4.57 4.48 -2.66
CA ILE A 74 -4.84 3.41 -1.70
C ILE A 74 -4.32 3.89 -0.35
N ILE A 75 -5.17 3.80 0.67
CA ILE A 75 -4.81 4.06 2.07
C ILE A 75 -4.70 2.71 2.77
N PHE A 76 -3.57 2.48 3.43
CA PHE A 76 -3.33 1.26 4.21
C PHE A 76 -2.45 1.55 5.43
N SER A 77 -2.37 0.57 6.34
CA SER A 77 -1.42 0.58 7.45
C SER A 77 -0.21 -0.23 7.03
N SER A 78 0.98 0.33 7.19
CA SER A 78 2.24 -0.42 7.07
C SER A 78 2.44 -1.34 8.27
N ASP A 79 3.42 -2.25 8.16
CA ASP A 79 3.79 -3.19 9.23
C ASP A 79 4.23 -2.51 10.52
N ASN A 80 4.78 -1.30 10.42
CA ASN A 80 5.17 -0.49 11.57
C ASN A 80 3.98 0.23 12.21
N GLY A 81 2.76 -0.03 11.72
CA GLY A 81 1.56 0.67 12.12
C GLY A 81 1.37 2.02 11.43
N ASP A 82 2.34 2.58 10.71
CA ASP A 82 2.16 3.89 10.07
C ASP A 82 1.09 3.84 8.97
N MET A 83 0.20 4.84 8.94
CA MET A 83 -0.70 5.04 7.82
C MET A 83 0.06 5.55 6.60
N VAL A 84 -0.22 4.94 5.45
CA VAL A 84 0.37 5.26 4.16
C VAL A 84 -0.75 5.56 3.17
N LEU A 85 -0.65 6.72 2.51
CA LEU A 85 -1.40 7.00 1.29
C LEU A 85 -0.47 6.74 0.09
N SER A 86 -0.90 5.91 -0.83
CA SER A 86 -0.08 5.46 -1.95
C SER A 86 -0.77 5.58 -3.30
N ILE A 87 0.02 5.72 -4.36
CA ILE A 87 -0.41 5.52 -5.74
C ILE A 87 0.62 4.63 -6.43
N LYS A 88 0.16 3.54 -7.07
CA LYS A 88 1.01 2.69 -7.93
C LYS A 88 0.86 3.13 -9.41
N HIS A 89 1.97 3.20 -10.14
CA HIS A 89 1.95 3.50 -11.58
C HIS A 89 3.17 2.93 -12.31
N SER A 90 2.95 2.39 -13.51
CA SER A 90 4.02 1.98 -14.45
C SER A 90 4.88 3.11 -15.02
N ASN A 91 4.44 4.37 -14.94
CA ASN A 91 5.16 5.51 -15.47
C ASN A 91 5.82 6.28 -14.33
N ILE A 92 7.11 6.02 -14.12
CA ILE A 92 7.92 6.65 -13.08
C ILE A 92 7.97 8.17 -13.25
N GLY A 93 8.00 8.67 -14.48
CA GLY A 93 7.99 10.12 -14.76
C GLY A 93 6.74 10.81 -14.21
N LYS A 94 5.57 10.17 -14.30
CA LYS A 94 4.33 10.68 -13.67
C LYS A 94 4.45 10.70 -12.14
N LEU A 95 5.00 9.65 -11.53
CA LEU A 95 5.21 9.61 -10.07
C LEU A 95 6.15 10.72 -9.59
N GLU A 96 7.23 11.00 -10.32
CA GLU A 96 8.15 12.10 -10.01
C GLU A 96 7.48 13.48 -10.09
N ILE A 97 6.53 13.65 -11.01
CA ILE A 97 5.77 14.90 -11.15
C ILE A 97 4.77 15.04 -10.02
N TYR A 98 4.07 13.97 -9.64
CA TYR A 98 3.20 13.97 -8.48
C TYR A 98 3.99 14.30 -7.20
N LYS A 99 5.16 13.71 -7.02
CA LYS A 99 6.08 14.01 -5.91
C LYS A 99 6.47 15.50 -5.88
N LYS A 100 6.90 16.07 -7.00
CA LYS A 100 7.24 17.51 -7.10
C LYS A 100 6.03 18.39 -6.81
N ALA A 101 4.85 18.03 -7.34
CA ALA A 101 3.62 18.75 -7.10
C ALA A 101 3.22 18.74 -5.60
N LEU A 102 3.31 17.58 -4.93
CA LEU A 102 3.07 17.45 -3.49
C LEU A 102 4.01 18.33 -2.66
N GLN A 103 5.29 18.42 -3.06
CA GLN A 103 6.28 19.27 -2.39
C GLN A 103 5.88 20.76 -2.41
N MET A 104 5.17 21.23 -3.45
CA MET A 104 4.63 22.62 -3.50
C MET A 104 3.54 22.89 -2.46
N PHE A 105 2.98 21.85 -1.85
CA PHE A 105 2.06 21.89 -0.71
C PHE A 105 2.75 21.53 0.61
N SER A 106 4.08 21.44 0.63
CA SER A 106 4.88 21.02 1.78
C SER A 106 4.56 19.60 2.28
N ILE A 107 4.07 18.75 1.39
CA ILE A 107 3.81 17.33 1.66
C ILE A 107 5.03 16.55 1.22
N HIS A 108 5.66 15.84 2.15
CA HIS A 108 6.77 14.96 1.83
C HIS A 108 6.27 13.61 1.36
N SER A 109 6.89 13.11 0.30
CA SER A 109 6.59 11.82 -0.32
C SER A 109 7.84 11.22 -0.92
N PHE A 110 7.90 9.90 -1.00
CA PHE A 110 9.01 9.17 -1.62
C PHE A 110 8.49 8.12 -2.59
N ILE A 111 9.31 7.75 -3.57
CA ILE A 111 8.97 6.73 -4.56
C ILE A 111 9.65 5.44 -4.14
N TYR A 112 8.84 4.39 -4.02
CA TYR A 112 9.29 3.03 -3.83
C TYR A 112 9.49 2.37 -5.20
N TYR A 113 10.68 1.81 -5.39
CA TYR A 113 11.06 1.03 -6.56
C TYR A 113 11.11 -0.45 -6.14
N PRO A 114 10.11 -1.26 -6.54
CA PRO A 114 10.11 -2.66 -6.19
C PRO A 114 11.29 -3.40 -6.82
N GLN A 115 11.75 -4.45 -6.15
CA GLN A 115 12.80 -5.34 -6.66
C GLN A 115 12.23 -6.51 -7.47
N VAL A 116 10.90 -6.72 -7.43
CA VAL A 116 10.19 -7.77 -8.14
C VAL A 116 9.75 -7.25 -9.51
N GLU A 117 10.05 -7.99 -10.59
CA GLU A 117 9.83 -7.54 -11.98
C GLU A 117 8.37 -7.18 -12.32
N ASP A 118 7.40 -7.79 -11.64
CA ASP A 118 5.96 -7.60 -11.91
C ASP A 118 5.29 -6.54 -11.03
N GLU A 119 6.02 -5.92 -10.09
CA GLU A 119 5.44 -4.92 -9.20
C GLU A 119 5.62 -3.50 -9.76
N LEU A 120 4.56 -2.70 -9.67
CA LEU A 120 4.58 -1.31 -10.10
C LEU A 120 5.28 -0.43 -9.06
N SER A 121 6.06 0.54 -9.55
CA SER A 121 6.57 1.63 -8.70
C SER A 121 5.43 2.37 -8.03
N ALA A 122 5.67 2.83 -6.79
CA ALA A 122 4.65 3.47 -5.98
C ALA A 122 5.14 4.78 -5.38
N LEU A 123 4.28 5.78 -5.31
CA LEU A 123 4.52 7.02 -4.56
C LEU A 123 3.85 6.88 -3.20
N TYR A 124 4.61 7.07 -2.12
CA TYR A 124 4.13 6.99 -0.75
C TYR A 124 4.14 8.35 -0.06
N ILE A 125 3.04 8.66 0.61
CA ILE A 125 2.90 9.73 1.59
C ILE A 125 2.72 9.06 2.94
N VAL A 126 3.70 9.23 3.83
CA VAL A 126 3.76 8.58 5.13
C VAL A 126 3.77 9.62 6.24
N GLY A 127 3.20 9.24 7.38
CA GLY A 127 3.24 10.03 8.61
C GLY A 127 2.05 10.98 8.75
N LYS A 128 1.54 11.05 9.99
CA LYS A 128 0.34 11.80 10.38
C LYS A 128 0.36 13.26 9.91
N ARG A 129 1.52 13.92 9.98
CA ARG A 129 1.69 15.31 9.53
C ARG A 129 1.48 15.46 8.02
N ASN A 130 2.09 14.61 7.21
CA ASN A 130 1.97 14.70 5.75
C ASN A 130 0.55 14.37 5.29
N LEU A 131 -0.09 13.37 5.91
CA LEU A 131 -1.47 13.01 5.60
C LEU A 131 -2.47 14.10 6.01
N ARG A 132 -2.24 14.76 7.15
CA ARG A 132 -3.03 15.94 7.54
C ARG A 132 -2.86 17.07 6.54
N LEU A 133 -1.62 17.37 6.14
CA LEU A 133 -1.35 18.37 5.11
C LEU A 133 -2.02 18.01 3.77
N PHE A 134 -2.02 16.74 3.39
CA PHE A 134 -2.73 16.27 2.20
C PHE A 134 -4.22 16.55 2.31
N LYS A 135 -4.85 16.14 3.41
CA LYS A 135 -6.28 16.39 3.66
C LYS A 135 -6.63 17.88 3.63
N ASP A 136 -5.83 18.72 4.29
CA ASP A 136 -6.12 20.15 4.44
C ASP A 136 -5.86 20.96 3.16
N ARG A 137 -4.88 20.54 2.34
CA ARG A 137 -4.42 21.32 1.17
C ARG A 137 -4.94 20.80 -0.16
N ILE A 138 -5.11 19.49 -0.28
CA ILE A 138 -5.54 18.80 -1.50
C ILE A 138 -6.96 18.28 -1.30
N GLY A 139 -7.20 17.58 -0.19
CA GLY A 139 -8.48 16.97 0.14
C GLY A 139 -8.79 15.73 -0.68
N PHE A 140 -9.99 15.18 -0.45
CA PHE A 140 -10.58 14.06 -1.16
C PHE A 140 -11.91 14.51 -1.75
N GLU A 141 -12.33 13.91 -2.86
CA GLU A 141 -13.65 14.17 -3.46
C GLU A 141 -14.79 13.77 -2.51
N TYR A 142 -14.61 12.68 -1.77
CA TYR A 142 -15.55 12.16 -0.76
C TYR A 142 -14.91 12.22 0.65
N PRO A 143 -14.92 13.41 1.29
CA PRO A 143 -14.21 13.63 2.55
C PRO A 143 -14.77 12.80 3.71
N GLU A 144 -16.07 12.49 3.71
CA GLU A 144 -16.73 11.68 4.75
C GLU A 144 -16.17 10.26 4.85
N GLU A 145 -15.82 9.63 3.72
CA GLU A 145 -15.27 8.28 3.70
C GLU A 145 -13.81 8.29 4.18
N ALA A 146 -13.04 9.27 3.72
CA ALA A 146 -11.69 9.50 4.23
C ALA A 146 -11.71 9.83 5.73
N ASP A 147 -12.70 10.59 6.21
CA ASP A 147 -12.84 10.99 7.61
C ASP A 147 -13.09 9.81 8.54
N ILE A 148 -13.80 8.76 8.10
CA ILE A 148 -13.94 7.53 8.88
C ILE A 148 -12.55 6.92 9.16
N PHE A 149 -11.67 6.88 8.16
CA PHE A 149 -10.29 6.38 8.33
C PHE A 149 -9.45 7.28 9.23
N PHE A 150 -9.49 8.59 9.02
CA PHE A 150 -8.73 9.52 9.84
C PHE A 150 -9.23 9.60 11.29
N ASN A 151 -10.53 9.39 11.52
CA ASN A 151 -11.13 9.38 12.86
C ASN A 151 -10.86 8.08 13.61
N PHE A 152 -10.89 6.91 12.93
CA PHE A 152 -10.42 5.64 13.51
C PHE A 152 -8.96 5.72 13.99
N TRP A 153 -8.17 6.57 13.34
CA TRP A 153 -6.78 6.81 13.70
C TRP A 153 -6.54 7.90 14.74
N LYS A 154 -7.50 8.79 14.99
CA LYS A 154 -7.42 9.73 16.12
C LYS A 154 -7.51 9.03 17.47
N THR A 155 -8.16 7.87 17.52
CA THR A 155 -8.31 7.06 18.74
C THR A 155 -7.09 6.20 19.05
N LEU A 156 -6.15 6.07 18.11
CA LEU A 156 -4.83 5.50 18.35
C LEU A 156 -3.90 6.64 18.81
N ASP A 157 -3.84 6.84 20.13
CA ASP A 157 -2.83 7.70 20.76
C ASP A 157 -1.45 7.09 20.49
N TRP A 158 -0.70 7.76 19.61
CA TRP A 158 0.74 7.56 19.48
C TRP A 158 1.37 8.86 19.96
N GLU A 159 2.06 8.78 21.10
CA GLU A 159 2.89 9.86 21.61
C GLU A 159 3.96 10.21 20.55
N ASP A 160 4.15 11.52 20.33
CA ASP A 160 5.08 12.09 19.34
C ASP A 160 6.55 11.67 19.57
#